data_AF-A0A351D0B7-F1
#
_entry.id   AF-A0A351D0B7-F1
#
_cell.length_a   1.000
_cell.length_b   1.000
_cell.length_c   1.000
_cell.angle_alpha   90.00
_cell.angle_beta   90.00
_cell.angle_gamma   90.00
#
_symmetry.space_group_name_H-M   'P 1'
#
loop_
_entity.id
_entity.type
_entity.pdbx_description
1 polymer ?
#
loop_
_entity_poly.entity_id
_entity_poly.type
_entity_poly.pdbx_seq_one_letter_code
_entity_poly.pdbx_strand_id
1 'polypeptide(L)' 'MQQTIVQQGLDLMLYGMGTVFVFLCCMIGVTTLMSRFAQQWPDELPEGSTKSLSVDKTTAAVIQQAVAQHRKKLNIS' A
#
# COMPACT_ATOMS: atom_id res chain seq x y z
N MET A 1 13.96 39.38 -29.45
CA MET A 1 13.06 39.43 -28.28
C MET A 1 11.61 39.06 -28.66
N GLN A 2 11.38 37.94 -29.36
CA GLN A 2 10.04 37.41 -29.64
C GLN A 2 10.09 35.91 -29.36
N GLN A 3 9.99 35.54 -28.08
CA GLN A 3 9.72 34.16 -27.71
C GLN A 3 8.30 33.86 -28.19
N THR A 4 8.13 32.80 -28.97
CA THR A 4 6.80 32.45 -29.50
C THR A 4 5.89 32.13 -28.30
N ILE A 5 4.61 32.55 -28.35
CA ILE A 5 3.64 32.28 -27.27
C ILE A 5 3.57 30.78 -26.94
N VAL A 6 3.83 29.92 -27.94
CA VAL A 6 3.94 28.47 -27.79
C VAL A 6 5.13 28.08 -26.90
N GLN A 7 6.30 28.69 -27.09
CA GLN A 7 7.47 28.48 -26.23
C GLN A 7 7.16 28.85 -24.78
N GLN A 8 6.49 29.99 -24.57
CA GLN A 8 6.16 30.47 -23.24
C GLN A 8 5.07 29.61 -22.56
N GLY A 9 4.11 29.10 -23.32
CA GLY A 9 3.13 28.13 -22.85
C GLY A 9 3.75 26.79 -22.48
N LEU A 10 4.71 26.31 -23.28
CA LEU A 10 5.49 25.11 -22.98
C LEU A 10 6.32 25.26 -21.71
N ASP A 11 7.02 26.39 -21.55
CA ASP A 11 7.76 26.70 -20.33
C ASP A 11 6.82 26.74 -19.13
N LEU A 12 5.67 27.40 -19.23
CA LEU A 12 4.69 27.46 -18.15
C LEU A 12 4.14 26.08 -17.78
N MET A 13 3.89 25.22 -18.77
CA MET A 13 3.39 23.87 -18.53
C MET A 13 4.46 22.98 -17.89
N LEU A 14 5.72 23.09 -18.33
CA LEU A 14 6.85 22.37 -17.78
C LEU A 14 7.17 22.81 -16.34
N TYR A 15 7.25 24.12 -16.10
CA TYR A 15 7.51 24.65 -14.76
C TYR A 15 6.29 24.48 -13.84
N GLY A 16 5.08 24.72 -14.31
CA GLY A 16 3.86 24.59 -13.50
C GLY A 16 3.56 23.15 -13.12
N MET A 17 3.44 22.26 -14.10
CA MET A 17 3.12 20.86 -13.83
C MET A 17 4.33 20.11 -13.22
N GLY A 18 5.56 20.45 -13.63
CA GLY A 18 6.77 19.83 -13.12
C GLY A 18 7.05 20.17 -11.66
N THR A 19 6.91 21.44 -11.25
CA THR A 19 7.12 21.83 -9.84
C THR A 19 6.08 21.19 -8.92
N VAL A 20 4.81 21.14 -9.34
CA VAL A 20 3.75 20.45 -8.60
C VAL A 20 4.06 18.95 -8.49
N PHE A 21 4.42 18.30 -9.60
CA PHE A 21 4.78 16.89 -9.59
C PHE A 21 5.97 16.58 -8.65
N VAL A 22 7.03 17.37 -8.74
CA VAL A 22 8.21 17.25 -7.85
C VAL A 22 7.82 17.49 -6.40
N PHE A 23 6.95 18.48 -6.15
CA PHE A 23 6.44 18.76 -4.81
C PHE A 23 5.68 17.57 -4.23
N LEU A 24 4.72 17.00 -4.96
CA LEU A 24 4.00 15.80 -4.53
C LEU A 24 4.94 14.60 -4.33
N CYS A 25 5.89 14.39 -5.25
CA CYS A 25 6.86 13.29 -5.15
C CYS A 25 7.74 13.44 -3.89
N CYS A 26 8.21 14.66 -3.61
CA CYS A 26 8.93 14.99 -2.39
C CYS A 26 8.07 14.74 -1.15
N MET A 27 6.79 15.14 -1.18
CA MET A 27 5.84 14.92 -0.09
C MET A 27 5.65 13.43 0.19
N ILE A 28 5.49 12.60 -0.85
CA ILE A 28 5.42 11.14 -0.73
C ILE A 28 6.72 10.57 -0.15
N GLY A 29 7.88 11.09 -0.56
CA GLY A 29 9.17 10.70 0.00
C GLY A 29 9.26 10.98 1.50
N VAL A 30 8.84 12.16 1.94
CA VAL A 30 8.78 12.52 3.36
C VAL A 30 7.80 11.64 4.14
N THR A 31 6.60 11.39 3.61
CA THR A 31 5.62 10.49 4.25
C THR A 31 6.13 9.05 4.34
N THR A 32 6.83 8.58 3.31
CA THR A 32 7.46 7.25 3.31
C THR A 32 8.58 7.19 4.34
N LEU A 33 9.38 8.25 4.44
CA LEU A 33 10.44 8.38 5.43
C LEU A 33 9.86 8.34 6.85
N MET A 34 8.79 9.09 7.10
CA MET A 34 8.03 9.06 8.35
C MET A 34 7.51 7.65 8.65
N SER A 35 6.96 6.94 7.67
CA SER A 35 6.48 5.56 7.84
C SER A 35 7.62 4.59 8.20
N ARG A 36 8.81 4.75 7.60
CA ARG A 36 9.99 3.92 7.95
C ARG A 36 10.53 4.24 9.33
N PHE A 37 10.62 5.52 9.70
CA PHE A 37 11.05 5.92 11.03
C PHE A 37 10.05 5.48 12.11
N ALA A 38 8.75 5.57 11.84
CA ALA A 38 7.70 5.09 12.75
C ALA A 38 7.74 3.56 12.94
N GLN A 39 8.16 2.78 11.94
CA GLN A 39 8.37 1.34 12.10
C GLN A 39 9.64 1.02 12.91
N GLN A 40 10.64 1.88 12.85
CA GLN A 40 11.93 1.68 13.53
C GLN A 40 11.87 2.04 15.02
N TRP A 41 10.90 2.85 15.42
CA TRP A 41 10.61 3.17 16.80
C TRP A 41 9.28 2.50 17.14
N PRO A 42 9.28 1.21 17.51
CA PRO A 42 8.07 0.60 18.03
C PRO A 42 7.74 1.36 19.31
N ASP A 43 6.74 2.25 19.25
CA ASP A 43 6.02 2.59 20.45
C ASP A 43 5.56 1.26 21.04
N GLU A 44 5.79 1.06 22.34
CA GLU A 44 5.12 0.04 23.15
C GLU A 44 3.62 0.38 23.25
N LEU A 45 2.96 0.62 22.11
CA LEU A 45 1.51 0.56 22.03
C LEU A 45 1.17 -0.90 22.32
N PRO A 46 0.29 -1.18 23.31
CA PRO A 46 -0.19 -2.54 23.54
C PRO A 46 -0.71 -3.04 22.20
N GLU A 47 -0.09 -4.11 21.69
CA GLU A 47 -0.23 -4.59 20.33
C GLU A 47 -1.63 -4.29 19.80
N GLY A 48 -1.72 -3.31 18.92
CA GLY A 48 -2.93 -3.04 18.16
C GLY A 48 -3.13 -4.23 17.24
N SER A 49 -3.68 -5.31 17.79
CA SER A 49 -4.20 -6.52 17.18
C SER A 49 -3.97 -6.63 15.66
N THR A 50 -2.71 -6.74 15.24
CA THR A 50 -2.41 -7.88 14.37
C THR A 50 -2.45 -9.04 15.33
N LYS A 51 -3.67 -9.50 15.62
CA LYS A 51 -3.88 -10.86 16.08
C LYS A 51 -3.21 -11.66 14.98
N SER A 52 -1.95 -12.02 15.20
CA SER A 52 -1.43 -13.27 14.67
C SER A 52 -2.49 -14.23 15.15
N LEU A 53 -3.43 -14.52 14.25
CA LEU A 53 -4.36 -15.60 14.42
C LEU A 53 -3.40 -16.77 14.46
N SER A 54 -2.93 -17.10 15.65
CA SER A 54 -2.56 -18.45 15.99
C SER A 54 -3.83 -19.22 15.68
N VAL A 55 -3.93 -19.62 14.42
CA VAL A 55 -5.02 -20.44 13.94
C VAL A 55 -4.87 -21.67 14.79
N ASP A 56 -5.74 -21.74 15.80
CA ASP A 56 -5.75 -22.85 16.71
C ASP A 56 -5.74 -24.11 15.86
N LYS A 57 -4.89 -25.07 16.20
CA LYS A 57 -4.66 -26.28 15.40
C LYS A 57 -5.98 -26.98 15.09
N THR A 58 -6.96 -26.83 15.98
CA THR A 58 -8.35 -27.28 15.82
C THR A 58 -9.08 -26.53 14.72
N THR A 59 -9.03 -25.20 14.70
CA THR A 59 -9.66 -24.37 13.64
C THR A 59 -9.04 -24.66 12.27
N ALA A 60 -7.72 -24.81 12.18
CA ALA A 60 -7.04 -25.23 10.95
C ALA A 60 -7.53 -26.63 10.49
N ALA A 61 -7.65 -27.57 11.42
CA ALA A 61 -8.13 -28.93 11.12
C ALA A 61 -9.59 -28.95 10.67
N VAL A 62 -10.47 -28.16 11.29
CA VAL A 62 -11.89 -28.05 10.90
C VAL A 62 -12.03 -27.44 9.50
N ILE A 63 -11.26 -26.40 9.17
CA ILE A 63 -11.26 -25.80 7.83
C ILE A 63 -10.76 -26.83 6.80
N GLN A 64 -9.67 -27.55 7.10
CA GLN A 64 -9.17 -28.60 6.21
C GLN A 64 -10.21 -29.71 5.96
N GLN A 65 -10.92 -30.15 7.01
CA GLN A 65 -12.00 -31.12 6.89
C GLN A 65 -13.17 -30.60 6.05
N ALA A 66 -13.59 -29.35 6.28
CA ALA A 66 -14.65 -28.71 5.51
C ALA A 66 -14.30 -28.60 4.02
N VAL A 67 -13.06 -28.20 3.70
CA VAL A 67 -12.57 -28.15 2.31
C VAL A 67 -12.52 -29.53 1.68
N ALA A 68 -12.05 -30.56 2.41
CA ALA A 68 -12.03 -31.94 1.92
C ALA A 68 -13.45 -32.48 1.63
N GLN A 69 -14.42 -32.19 2.50
CA GLN A 69 -15.82 -32.56 2.28
C GLN A 69 -16.43 -31.85 1.08
N HIS A 70 -16.17 -30.55 0.90
CA HIS A 70 -16.65 -29.80 -0.25
C HIS A 70 -16.07 -30.35 -1.56
N ARG A 71 -14.78 -30.69 -1.59
CA ARG A 71 -14.13 -31.29 -2.78
C ARG A 71 -14.69 -32.67 -3.10
N LYS A 72 -14.96 -33.53 -2.10
CA LYS A 72 -15.62 -34.82 -2.32
C LYS A 72 -17.04 -34.64 -2.86
N LYS A 73 -17.80 -33.70 -2.31
CA LYS A 73 -19.16 -33.39 -2.78
C LYS A 73 -19.17 -32.89 -4.23
N LEU A 74 -18.16 -32.13 -4.64
CA LEU A 74 -18.01 -31.64 -6.01
C LEU A 74 -17.51 -32.72 -7.00
N ASN A 75 -16.83 -33.77 -6.52
CA ASN A 75 -16.27 -34.86 -7.35
C ASN A 75 -17.19 -36.10 -7.39
N ILE A 76 -18.40 -36.00 -6.84
CA ILE A 76 -19.44 -37.06 -6.82
C ILE A 76 -20.69 -36.60 -7.60
N SER A 77 -20.65 -35.41 -8.23
CA SER A 77 -21.66 -34.95 -9.19
C SER A 77 -21.11 -35.01 -10.61
#